data_AF-A0A965UR54-F1
#
_entry.id   AF-A0A965UR54-F1
#
_cell.length_a   1.000
_cell.length_b   1.000
_cell.length_c   1.000
_cell.angle_alpha   90.00
_cell.angle_beta   90.00
_cell.angle_gamma   90.00
#
_symmetry.space_group_name_H-M   'P 1'
#
loop_
_entity.id
_entity.type
_entity.pdbx_description
1 polymer ?
#
loop_
_entity_poly.entity_id
_entity_poly.type
_entity_poly.pdbx_seq_one_letter_code
_entity_poly.pdbx_strand_id
1 'polypeptide(L)'
;MARQIDTKIGEVGVSSTIGVDINLTPVNVAIAAMLSDGATLTYNIEHTYNDIWSAHNSDEIVWFPFIENQSANADGYYAFPVAGIRVRVTQHTSGTVTLRVLQAGI
;
A
#
# COMPACT_ATOMS: atom_id res chain seq x y z
N MET A 1 14.08 15.31 -2.43
CA MET A 1 12.71 15.81 -2.21
C MET A 1 11.81 14.59 -2.07
N ALA A 2 10.97 14.50 -1.03
CA ALA A 2 10.06 13.37 -0.83
C ALA A 2 9.23 13.10 -2.10
N ARG A 3 9.44 11.95 -2.75
CA ARG A 3 8.71 11.59 -3.97
C ARG A 3 7.44 10.83 -3.61
N GLN A 4 6.31 11.43 -3.95
CA GLN A 4 5.02 10.75 -3.88
C GLN A 4 4.95 9.65 -4.96
N ILE A 5 4.51 8.46 -4.58
CA ILE A 5 4.23 7.35 -5.50
C ILE A 5 2.79 6.89 -5.26
N ASP A 6 2.02 6.80 -6.35
CA ASP A 6 0.62 6.37 -6.31
C ASP A 6 0.46 5.01 -7.03
N THR A 7 -0.39 4.15 -6.49
CA THR A 7 -0.89 2.94 -7.16
C THR A 7 -2.41 2.89 -7.03
N LYS A 8 -3.10 2.28 -8.00
CA LYS A 8 -4.56 2.33 -8.10
C LYS A 8 -5.11 0.97 -8.51
N ILE A 9 -6.23 0.58 -7.91
CA ILE A 9 -6.97 -0.64 -8.26
C ILE A 9 -8.49 -0.39 -8.22
N GLY A 10 -9.22 -1.07 -9.10
CA GLY A 10 -10.67 -0.91 -9.29
C GLY A 10 -11.38 -2.23 -9.53
N GLU A 11 -10.89 -3.30 -8.94
CA GLU A 11 -11.42 -4.66 -9.03
C GLU A 11 -10.99 -5.46 -7.80
N VAL A 12 -11.59 -6.63 -7.57
CA VAL A 12 -11.13 -7.55 -6.52
C VAL A 12 -9.74 -8.07 -6.87
N GLY A 13 -8.77 -7.90 -5.97
CA GLY A 13 -7.38 -8.24 -6.26
C GLY A 13 -6.40 -7.43 -5.43
N VAL A 14 -5.16 -7.36 -5.90
CA VAL A 14 -4.07 -6.60 -5.26
C VAL A 14 -3.49 -5.59 -6.23
N SER A 15 -3.15 -4.39 -5.75
CA SER A 15 -2.47 -3.37 -6.54
C SER A 15 -1.02 -3.75 -6.84
N SER A 16 -0.37 -3.02 -7.75
CA SER A 16 1.09 -3.05 -7.83
C SER A 16 1.70 -2.66 -6.48
N THR A 17 2.78 -3.35 -6.10
CA THR A 17 3.52 -3.08 -4.87
C THR A 17 4.36 -1.82 -5.01
N ILE A 18 4.32 -0.96 -4.00
CA ILE A 18 5.22 0.19 -3.86
C ILE A 18 6.34 -0.20 -2.91
N GLY A 19 7.58 -0.09 -3.37
CA GLY A 19 8.76 -0.32 -2.56
C GLY A 19 9.14 0.88 -1.71
N VAL A 20 9.71 0.61 -0.53
CA VAL A 20 10.21 1.61 0.42
C VAL A 20 11.73 1.56 0.47
N ASP A 21 12.39 2.72 0.49
CA ASP A 21 13.84 2.77 0.67
C ASP A 21 14.19 2.53 2.15
N ILE A 22 14.63 1.33 2.45
CA ILE A 22 15.00 0.90 3.82
C ILE A 22 16.36 1.41 4.28
N ASN A 23 17.14 2.07 3.42
CA ASN A 23 18.47 2.58 3.77
C ASN A 23 18.44 4.00 4.37
N LEU A 24 17.26 4.62 4.42
CA LEU A 24 17.04 5.93 5.02
C LEU A 24 16.84 5.83 6.54
N THR A 25 17.51 6.69 7.31
CA THR A 25 17.34 6.77 8.77
C THR A 25 16.97 8.21 9.19
N PRO A 26 15.82 8.43 9.84
CA PRO A 26 14.75 7.46 10.14
C PRO A 26 13.92 7.10 8.89
N VAL A 27 13.30 5.91 8.90
CA VAL A 27 12.27 5.55 7.90
C VAL A 27 10.97 6.26 8.26
N ASN A 28 10.67 7.33 7.52
CA ASN A 28 9.45 8.13 7.68
C ASN A 28 8.58 7.98 6.42
N VAL A 29 7.60 7.08 6.47
CA VAL A 29 6.69 6.81 5.36
C VAL A 29 5.26 7.13 5.78
N ALA A 30 4.64 8.09 5.10
CA ALA A 30 3.21 8.38 5.21
C ALA A 30 2.43 7.65 4.11
N ILE A 31 1.23 7.18 4.44
CA ILE A 31 0.34 6.50 3.51
C ILE A 31 -1.07 7.07 3.57
N ALA A 32 -1.76 7.06 2.43
CA ALA A 32 -3.19 7.38 2.35
C ALA A 32 -3.86 6.55 1.26
N ALA A 33 -5.01 5.95 1.57
CA ALA A 33 -5.89 5.31 0.62
C ALA A 33 -7.13 6.19 0.41
N MET A 34 -7.38 6.53 -0.85
CA MET A 34 -8.48 7.41 -1.27
C MET A 34 -9.40 6.66 -2.22
N LEU A 35 -10.68 6.57 -1.89
CA LEU A 35 -11.70 6.06 -2.79
C LEU A 35 -12.11 7.14 -3.79
N SER A 36 -12.46 6.72 -5.01
CA SER A 36 -13.17 7.59 -5.93
C SER A 36 -14.56 7.93 -5.41
N ASP A 37 -15.12 9.05 -5.85
CA ASP A 37 -16.49 9.42 -5.50
C ASP A 37 -17.49 8.32 -5.90
N GLY A 38 -18.46 8.04 -5.02
CA GLY A 38 -19.44 6.97 -5.19
C GLY A 38 -18.88 5.53 -5.23
N ALA A 39 -17.63 5.31 -4.82
CA ALA A 39 -17.05 3.96 -4.78
C ALA A 39 -17.76 3.05 -3.78
N THR A 40 -17.99 1.82 -4.18
CA THR A 40 -18.48 0.74 -3.32
C THR A 40 -17.50 -0.42 -3.40
N LEU A 41 -16.53 -0.42 -2.49
CA LEU A 41 -15.50 -1.44 -2.37
C LEU A 41 -15.01 -1.55 -0.93
N THR A 42 -14.45 -2.70 -0.58
CA THR A 42 -13.79 -2.96 0.70
C THR A 42 -12.32 -3.27 0.42
N TYR A 43 -11.41 -2.60 1.14
CA TYR A 43 -9.98 -2.75 0.94
C TYR A 43 -9.19 -2.85 2.24
N ASN A 44 -8.00 -3.41 2.11
CA ASN A 44 -6.97 -3.49 3.13
C ASN A 44 -5.68 -2.86 2.59
N ILE A 45 -4.89 -2.22 3.46
CA ILE A 45 -3.50 -1.88 3.20
C ILE A 45 -2.63 -2.96 3.86
N GLU A 46 -1.73 -3.53 3.08
CA GLU A 46 -0.82 -4.59 3.50
C GLU A 46 0.62 -4.16 3.31
N HIS A 47 1.51 -4.68 4.16
CA HIS A 47 2.95 -4.53 4.03
C HIS A 47 3.66 -5.87 4.08
N THR A 48 4.90 -5.90 3.61
CA THR A 48 5.79 -7.05 3.72
C THR A 48 7.18 -6.62 4.16
N TYR A 49 7.91 -7.56 4.77
CA TYR A 49 9.33 -7.43 5.09
C TYR A 49 10.21 -8.23 4.11
N ASN A 50 9.60 -9.00 3.20
CA ASN A 50 10.31 -9.69 2.14
C ASN A 50 10.87 -8.69 1.12
N ASP A 51 12.05 -9.00 0.58
CA ASP A 51 12.61 -8.24 -0.54
C ASP A 51 11.68 -8.37 -1.77
N ILE A 52 11.14 -7.24 -2.23
CA ILE A 52 10.22 -7.19 -3.37
C ILE A 52 10.93 -6.97 -4.71
N TRP A 53 12.25 -6.71 -4.70
CA TRP A 53 13.08 -6.45 -5.86
C TRP A 53 13.94 -7.67 -6.24
N SER A 54 14.13 -8.61 -5.33
CA SER A 54 14.73 -9.89 -5.66
C SER A 54 13.72 -10.83 -6.34
N ALA A 55 14.22 -11.79 -7.11
CA ALA A 55 13.42 -12.77 -7.84
C ALA A 55 12.82 -13.84 -6.91
N HIS A 56 12.23 -13.46 -5.78
CA HIS A 56 11.46 -14.38 -4.95
C HIS A 56 10.19 -14.82 -5.70
N ASN A 57 9.84 -16.09 -5.56
CA ASN A 57 8.56 -16.60 -6.02
C ASN A 57 7.46 -15.84 -5.25
N SER A 58 6.44 -15.34 -5.97
CA SER A 58 5.33 -14.58 -5.35
C SER A 58 4.65 -15.31 -4.20
N ASP A 59 4.73 -16.65 -4.21
CA ASP A 59 4.09 -17.55 -3.25
C ASP A 59 4.80 -17.59 -1.88
N GLU A 60 6.03 -17.08 -1.79
CA GLU A 60 6.81 -17.03 -0.56
C GLU A 60 6.66 -15.68 0.18
N ILE A 61 6.02 -14.69 -0.45
CA ILE A 61 5.89 -13.36 0.14
C ILE A 61 4.76 -13.36 1.17
N VAL A 62 5.11 -13.08 2.42
CA VAL A 62 4.15 -12.94 3.51
C VAL A 62 3.69 -11.49 3.58
N TRP A 63 2.37 -11.30 3.58
CA TRP A 63 1.74 -9.99 3.67
C TRP A 63 1.04 -9.82 5.00
N PHE A 64 1.37 -8.75 5.69
CA PHE A 64 0.84 -8.39 6.99
C PHE A 64 -0.21 -7.30 6.83
N PRO A 65 -1.42 -7.48 7.40
CA PRO A 65 -2.41 -6.42 7.42
C PRO A 65 -1.94 -5.26 8.28
N PHE A 66 -2.31 -4.03 7.88
CA PHE A 66 -2.08 -2.83 8.69
C PHE A 66 -3.37 -2.04 8.89
N ILE A 67 -4.04 -1.68 7.79
CA ILE A 67 -5.36 -1.04 7.79
C ILE A 67 -6.31 -2.01 7.12
N GLU A 68 -7.35 -2.45 7.83
CA GLU A 68 -8.20 -3.57 7.40
C GLU A 68 -9.67 -3.16 7.27
N ASN A 69 -10.37 -3.83 6.34
CA ASN A 69 -11.81 -3.75 6.13
C ASN A 69 -12.34 -2.33 5.95
N GLN A 70 -11.59 -1.50 5.23
CA GLN A 70 -11.97 -0.11 4.99
C GLN A 70 -12.91 0.01 3.80
N SER A 71 -13.92 0.86 3.94
CA SER A 71 -14.86 1.25 2.89
C SER A 71 -14.93 2.78 2.69
N ALA A 72 -14.01 3.51 3.33
CA ALA A 72 -13.85 4.95 3.25
C ALA A 72 -12.35 5.30 3.15
N ASN A 73 -12.05 6.58 2.94
CA ASN A 73 -10.66 7.05 2.94
C ASN A 73 -10.01 6.74 4.30
N ALA A 74 -8.77 6.29 4.27
CA ALA A 74 -7.98 6.01 5.46
C ALA A 74 -6.52 6.40 5.24
N ASP A 75 -5.84 6.79 6.31
CA ASP A 75 -4.44 7.19 6.30
C ASP A 75 -3.66 6.58 7.47
N GLY A 76 -2.34 6.69 7.41
CA GLY A 76 -1.45 6.14 8.43
C GLY A 76 0.02 6.40 8.11
N TYR A 77 0.90 5.76 8.87
CA TYR A 77 2.33 5.87 8.67
C TYR A 77 3.10 4.63 9.15
N TYR A 78 4.28 4.42 8.58
CA TYR A 78 5.27 3.46 9.07
C TYR A 78 6.46 4.21 9.67
N ALA A 79 6.72 3.95 10.95
CA ALA A 79 7.90 4.45 11.68
C ALA A 79 9.03 3.40 11.77
N PHE A 80 8.76 2.18 11.31
CA PHE A 80 9.72 1.08 11.24
C PHE A 80 9.87 0.63 9.79
N PRO A 81 11.05 0.14 9.37
CA PRO A 81 11.29 -0.28 8.00
C PRO A 81 10.33 -1.39 7.57
N VAL A 82 9.68 -1.20 6.42
CA VAL A 82 8.95 -2.22 5.66
C VAL A 82 9.53 -2.26 4.25
N ALA A 83 9.50 -3.40 3.57
CA ALA A 83 10.09 -3.54 2.24
C ALA A 83 9.12 -3.14 1.13
N GLY A 84 7.83 -3.47 1.29
CA GLY A 84 6.81 -3.17 0.29
C GLY A 84 5.44 -2.91 0.90
N ILE A 85 4.65 -2.08 0.22
CA ILE A 85 3.29 -1.70 0.60
C ILE A 85 2.38 -1.90 -0.60
N ARG A 86 1.17 -2.43 -0.37
CA ARG A 86 0.13 -2.55 -1.41
C ARG A 86 -1.27 -2.38 -0.84
N VAL A 87 -2.25 -2.23 -1.72
CA VAL A 87 -3.66 -2.37 -1.38
C VAL A 87 -4.20 -3.70 -1.89
N ARG A 88 -5.01 -4.37 -1.05
CA ARG A 88 -5.86 -5.49 -1.45
C ARG A 88 -7.31 -5.07 -1.40
N VAL A 89 -8.04 -5.26 -2.49
CA VAL A 89 -9.50 -5.10 -2.52
C VAL A 89 -10.14 -6.47 -2.35
N THR A 90 -10.95 -6.62 -1.31
CA THR A 90 -11.62 -7.89 -0.96
C THR A 90 -13.05 -7.95 -1.51
N GLN A 91 -13.69 -6.80 -1.67
CA GLN A 91 -15.02 -6.68 -2.27
C GLN A 91 -15.04 -5.47 -3.19
N HIS A 92 -15.69 -5.60 -4.35
CA HIS A 92 -15.81 -4.51 -5.31
C HIS A 92 -17.15 -4.57 -6.00
N THR A 93 -17.82 -3.43 -6.09
CA THR A 93 -19.03 -3.22 -6.90
C THR A 93 -18.82 -2.06 -7.86
N SER A 94 -18.20 -0.97 -7.41
CA SER A 94 -17.91 0.19 -8.25
C SER A 94 -16.74 1.02 -7.69
N GLY A 95 -16.16 1.86 -8.56
CA GLY A 95 -15.14 2.82 -8.16
C GLY A 95 -13.75 2.20 -8.02
N THR A 96 -12.84 2.98 -7.44
CA THR A 96 -11.42 2.65 -7.34
C THR A 96 -10.86 3.12 -6.02
N VAL A 97 -9.80 2.47 -5.55
CA VAL A 97 -8.98 2.93 -4.43
C VAL A 97 -7.58 3.29 -4.95
N THR A 98 -7.12 4.48 -4.58
CA THR A 98 -5.77 4.97 -4.89
C THR A 98 -4.96 4.99 -3.60
N LEU A 99 -3.90 4.19 -3.54
CA LEU A 99 -2.91 4.24 -2.47
C LEU A 99 -1.82 5.23 -2.86
N ARG A 100 -1.57 6.17 -1.97
CA ARG A 100 -0.48 7.13 -2.03
C ARG A 100 0.52 6.83 -0.93
N VAL A 101 1.79 6.76 -1.31
CA VAL A 101 2.92 6.59 -0.39
C VAL A 101 3.85 7.77 -0.54
N LEU A 102 4.22 8.38 0.58
CA LEU A 102 5.18 9.48 0.66
C LEU A 102 6.30 9.09 1.62
N GLN A 103 7.52 8.93 1.10
CA GLN A 103 8.70 8.69 1.91
C GLN A 103 9.55 9.96 2.01
N ALA A 104 9.85 10.37 3.24
CA ALA A 104 10.75 11.49 3.49
C ALA A 104 12.22 11.09 3.23
N GLY A 105 13.04 12.05 2.82
CA GLY A 105 14.49 11.89 2.70
C GLY A 105 15.00 11.28 1.39
N ILE A 106 14.11 10.93 0.45
CA ILE A 106 14.48 10.58 -0.93
C ILE A 106 14.75 11.84 -1.77
#